data_AF-A0A2S0XPJ1-F1
#
_entry.id   AF-A0A2S0XPJ1-F1
#
_cell.length_a   1.000
_cell.length_b   1.000
_cell.length_c   1.000
_cell.angle_alpha   90.00
_cell.angle_beta   90.00
_cell.angle_gamma   90.00
#
_symmetry.space_group_name_H-M   'P 1'
#
loop_
_entity.id
_entity.type
_entity.pdbx_description
1 polymer ?
#
loop_
_entity_poly.entity_id
_entity_poly.type
_entity_poly.pdbx_seq_one_letter_code
_entity_poly.pdbx_strand_id
1 'polypeptide(L)'
;MIYHFTDTARLPWILHDGELQPGRCRVGGFPDPDFLWATASLVGDRTASAGVGGFRDGLVRLVRITLHPEDFTPWRVASEQHPDWTEDHIARLEAAAIRAGSSQADIAGWYCRSSSIPTDRLVAVETRSWSNKSWKPFPLAADCVIYARQDHKVAAGIAIEGVRYFSERVEHPSDGRRGYATFRAE
;
A
#
# COMPACT_ATOMS: atom_id res chain seq x y z
N MET A 1 -4.83 7.17 -15.56
CA MET A 1 -4.71 6.13 -14.53
C MET A 1 -3.54 6.46 -13.64
N ILE A 2 -3.67 6.13 -12.36
CA ILE A 2 -2.60 6.20 -11.36
C ILE A 2 -2.54 4.86 -10.62
N TYR A 3 -1.46 4.64 -9.89
CA TYR A 3 -1.14 3.35 -9.30
C TYR A 3 -0.82 3.50 -7.83
N HIS A 4 -1.51 2.74 -6.99
CA HIS A 4 -1.13 2.51 -5.60
C HIS A 4 -0.33 1.20 -5.52
N PHE A 5 0.87 1.26 -4.96
CA PHE A 5 1.73 0.10 -4.78
C PHE A 5 1.68 -0.36 -3.32
N THR A 6 1.57 -1.66 -3.12
CA THR A 6 1.47 -2.28 -1.80
C THR A 6 1.95 -3.73 -1.88
N ASP A 7 1.54 -4.58 -0.94
CA ASP A 7 1.92 -5.98 -0.90
C ASP A 7 0.78 -6.92 -0.50
N THR A 8 1.03 -8.22 -0.62
CA THR A 8 0.07 -9.26 -0.23
C THR A 8 -0.10 -9.40 1.28
N ALA A 9 0.66 -8.68 2.09
CA ALA A 9 0.37 -8.57 3.52
C ALA A 9 -0.75 -7.54 3.78
N ARG A 10 -0.91 -6.53 2.94
CA ARG A 10 -1.99 -5.53 3.04
C ARG A 10 -3.23 -5.88 2.23
N LEU A 11 -3.06 -6.48 1.05
CA LEU A 11 -4.17 -6.74 0.12
C LEU A 11 -5.36 -7.50 0.73
N PRO A 12 -5.19 -8.59 1.50
CA PRO A 12 -6.33 -9.29 2.12
C PRO A 12 -7.18 -8.37 3.02
N TRP A 13 -6.51 -7.48 3.75
CA TRP A 13 -7.17 -6.54 4.66
C TRP A 13 -7.84 -5.39 3.94
N ILE A 14 -7.25 -4.90 2.84
CA ILE A 14 -7.89 -3.93 1.94
C ILE A 14 -9.21 -4.49 1.41
N LEU A 15 -9.19 -5.74 0.95
CA LEU A 15 -10.37 -6.40 0.40
C LEU A 15 -11.40 -6.77 1.48
N HIS A 16 -10.93 -7.16 2.68
CA HIS A 16 -11.79 -7.45 3.82
C HIS A 16 -12.54 -6.21 4.32
N ASP A 17 -11.82 -5.12 4.57
CA ASP A 17 -12.38 -3.87 5.11
C ASP A 17 -13.14 -3.08 4.04
N GLY A 18 -12.99 -3.45 2.76
CA GLY A 18 -13.66 -2.82 1.63
C GLY A 18 -13.07 -1.46 1.25
N GLU A 19 -11.84 -1.17 1.68
CA GLU A 19 -11.22 0.14 1.48
C GLU A 19 -9.69 0.05 1.30
N LEU A 20 -9.12 0.93 0.48
CA LEU A 20 -7.71 0.90 0.08
C LEU A 20 -6.73 1.22 1.23
N GLN A 21 -7.17 1.91 2.27
CA GLN A 21 -6.35 2.24 3.43
C GLN A 21 -7.06 1.85 4.74
N PRO A 22 -7.03 0.56 5.13
CA PRO A 22 -7.63 0.10 6.38
C PRO A 22 -6.83 0.57 7.61
N GLY A 23 -7.00 1.84 7.97
CA GLY A 23 -6.39 2.51 9.13
C GLY A 23 -5.29 3.54 8.80
N ARG A 24 -4.65 4.08 9.83
CA ARG A 24 -3.67 5.18 9.71
C ARG A 24 -2.29 4.61 9.35
N CYS A 25 -1.84 4.76 8.11
CA CYS A 25 -0.47 4.39 7.68
C CYS A 25 0.61 5.38 8.15
N ARG A 26 0.42 6.02 9.32
CA ARG A 26 1.07 7.26 9.71
C ARG A 26 2.59 7.23 9.47
N VAL A 27 3.07 8.16 8.66
CA VAL A 27 4.50 8.45 8.61
C VAL A 27 4.90 9.12 9.92
N GLY A 28 5.77 8.46 10.69
CA GLY A 28 6.20 8.96 12.00
C GLY A 28 6.88 10.34 11.88
N GLY A 29 6.45 11.30 12.70
CA GLY A 29 6.97 12.67 12.65
C GLY A 29 6.37 13.55 11.55
N PHE A 30 5.22 13.14 10.97
CA PHE A 30 4.43 13.93 10.03
C PHE A 30 3.01 14.24 10.58
N PRO A 31 2.34 15.26 10.04
CA PRO A 31 0.99 15.68 10.45
C PRO A 31 -0.12 14.68 10.12
N ASP A 32 -1.30 14.89 10.69
CA ASP A 32 -2.56 14.20 10.39
C ASP A 32 -3.44 15.14 9.51
N PRO A 33 -4.16 14.67 8.48
CA PRO A 33 -4.24 13.29 8.00
C PRO A 33 -2.96 12.84 7.32
N ASP A 34 -2.67 11.56 7.48
CA ASP A 34 -1.72 10.88 6.60
C ASP A 34 -2.34 10.66 5.23
N PHE A 35 -1.52 10.74 4.18
CA PHE A 35 -2.00 10.64 2.81
C PHE A 35 -2.05 9.19 2.33
N LEU A 36 -3.13 8.83 1.63
CA LEU A 36 -3.15 7.71 0.71
C LEU A 36 -2.37 8.10 -0.54
N TRP A 37 -1.30 7.37 -0.84
CA TRP A 37 -0.38 7.67 -1.94
C TRP A 37 -0.70 6.88 -3.21
N ALA A 38 -0.53 7.54 -4.35
CA ALA A 38 -0.52 6.92 -5.66
C ALA A 38 0.50 7.64 -6.56
N THR A 39 0.87 7.00 -7.67
CA THR A 39 1.80 7.57 -8.65
C THR A 39 1.29 7.38 -10.08
N ALA A 40 1.62 8.31 -10.97
CA ALA A 40 1.46 8.12 -12.41
C ALA A 40 2.48 7.15 -13.01
N SER A 41 3.54 6.78 -12.28
CA SER A 41 4.58 5.87 -12.75
C SER A 41 4.11 4.42 -12.77
N LEU A 42 4.07 3.82 -13.97
CA LEU A 42 3.73 2.40 -14.15
C LEU A 42 4.82 1.46 -13.59
N VAL A 43 6.07 1.94 -13.51
CA VAL A 43 7.24 1.14 -13.15
C VAL A 43 7.25 0.76 -11.67
N GLY A 44 6.65 1.60 -10.82
CA GLY A 44 6.65 1.41 -9.38
C GLY A 44 6.75 2.72 -8.63
N ASP A 45 6.42 2.66 -7.35
CA ASP A 45 6.82 3.65 -6.37
C ASP A 45 7.89 3.02 -5.47
N ARG A 46 9.11 3.58 -5.52
CA ARG A 46 10.25 3.09 -4.72
C ARG A 46 10.04 3.31 -3.22
N THR A 47 9.10 4.15 -2.83
CA THR A 47 8.75 4.40 -1.43
C THR A 47 7.68 3.44 -0.91
N ALA A 48 6.89 2.82 -1.79
CA ALA A 48 5.72 2.02 -1.45
C ALA A 48 5.99 0.51 -1.29
N SER A 49 7.26 0.11 -1.15
CA SER A 49 7.63 -1.30 -1.22
C SER A 49 7.41 -2.04 0.10
N ALA A 50 6.89 -3.27 -0.02
CA ALA A 50 7.10 -4.33 0.97
C ALA A 50 8.59 -4.43 1.31
N GLY A 51 8.93 -4.84 2.54
CA GLY A 51 10.33 -5.09 2.90
C GLY A 51 11.02 -5.97 1.85
N VAL A 52 12.10 -5.47 1.24
CA VAL A 52 12.79 -6.10 0.10
C VAL A 52 13.13 -7.57 0.39
N GLY A 53 13.47 -7.90 1.64
CA GLY A 53 13.70 -9.26 2.10
C GLY A 53 12.48 -10.17 1.91
N GLY A 54 11.31 -9.77 2.44
CA GLY A 54 10.08 -10.56 2.32
C GLY A 54 9.64 -10.77 0.87
N PHE A 55 9.83 -9.77 0.00
CA PHE A 55 9.53 -9.92 -1.42
C PHE A 55 10.48 -10.91 -2.10
N ARG A 56 11.79 -10.78 -1.85
CA ARG A 56 12.82 -11.67 -2.42
C ARG A 56 12.66 -13.12 -1.96
N ASP A 57 12.31 -13.31 -0.69
CA ASP A 57 12.17 -14.62 -0.05
C ASP A 57 10.78 -15.26 -0.35
N GLY A 58 9.94 -14.59 -1.14
CA GLY A 58 8.63 -15.07 -1.55
C GLY A 58 7.57 -15.05 -0.44
N LEU A 59 7.83 -14.37 0.69
CA LEU A 59 6.87 -14.19 1.78
C LEU A 59 5.72 -13.26 1.40
N VAL A 60 5.99 -12.32 0.48
CA VAL A 60 4.99 -11.42 -0.09
C VAL A 60 5.18 -11.29 -1.59
N ARG A 61 4.11 -10.91 -2.29
CA ARG A 61 4.20 -10.37 -3.65
C ARG A 61 3.99 -8.86 -3.60
N LEU A 62 4.57 -8.16 -4.57
CA LEU A 62 4.20 -6.76 -4.80
C LEU A 62 2.81 -6.72 -5.41
N VAL A 63 2.03 -5.73 -5.01
CA VAL A 63 0.67 -5.47 -5.48
C VAL A 63 0.66 -4.09 -6.12
N ARG A 64 0.02 -3.99 -7.28
CA ARG A 64 -0.27 -2.74 -7.99
C ARG A 64 -1.78 -2.62 -8.13
N ILE A 65 -2.33 -1.53 -7.65
CA ILE A 65 -3.76 -1.22 -7.70
C ILE A 65 -3.92 -0.03 -8.64
N THR A 66 -4.64 -0.23 -9.74
CA THR A 66 -4.93 0.81 -10.72
C THR A 66 -6.17 1.57 -10.30
N LEU A 67 -6.07 2.90 -10.32
CA LEU A 67 -7.09 3.83 -9.83
C LEU A 67 -7.35 4.95 -10.82
N HIS A 68 -8.51 5.56 -10.65
CA HIS A 68 -8.95 6.76 -11.33
C HIS A 68 -8.21 8.00 -10.80
N PRO A 69 -7.53 8.78 -11.65
CA PRO A 69 -6.82 9.99 -11.20
C PRO A 69 -7.74 11.04 -10.59
N GLU A 70 -9.00 11.10 -11.02
CA GLU A 70 -10.02 12.02 -10.49
C GLU A 70 -10.36 11.79 -9.01
N ASP A 71 -10.01 10.62 -8.46
CA ASP A 71 -10.18 10.34 -7.03
C ASP A 71 -9.05 10.95 -6.17
N PHE A 72 -8.04 11.56 -6.78
CA PHE A 72 -6.84 12.05 -6.08
C PHE A 72 -6.50 13.50 -6.44
N THR A 73 -5.67 14.11 -5.60
CA THR A 73 -5.08 15.43 -5.82
C THR A 73 -3.58 15.29 -6.08
N PRO A 74 -3.01 15.96 -7.10
CA PRO A 74 -1.57 15.98 -7.30
C PRO A 74 -0.82 16.43 -6.04
N TRP A 75 0.30 15.79 -5.73
CA TRP A 75 1.05 15.97 -4.48
C TRP A 75 1.33 17.43 -4.14
N ARG A 76 1.81 18.22 -5.10
CA ARG A 76 2.12 19.65 -4.90
C ARG A 76 0.89 20.46 -4.47
N VAL A 77 -0.25 20.19 -5.10
CA VAL A 77 -1.50 20.90 -4.79
C VAL A 77 -2.01 20.50 -3.40
N ALA A 78 -1.99 19.20 -3.09
CA ALA A 78 -2.48 18.71 -1.81
C ALA A 78 -1.60 19.17 -0.65
N SER A 79 -0.27 19.08 -0.78
CA SER A 79 0.65 19.46 0.30
C SER A 79 0.57 20.94 0.65
N GLU A 80 0.30 21.80 -0.33
CA GLU A 80 0.08 23.24 -0.13
C GLU A 80 -1.29 23.56 0.50
N GLN A 81 -2.30 22.70 0.29
CA GLN A 81 -3.67 22.93 0.78
C GLN A 81 -3.90 22.42 2.22
N HIS A 82 -2.96 21.65 2.77
CA HIS A 82 -3.08 21.09 4.12
C HIS A 82 -2.29 21.93 5.13
N PRO A 83 -2.94 22.73 5.99
CA PRO A 83 -2.29 23.74 6.82
C PRO A 83 -1.30 23.17 7.85
N ASP A 84 -1.44 21.90 8.23
CA ASP A 84 -0.52 21.24 9.17
C ASP A 84 0.77 20.74 8.50
N TRP A 85 0.78 20.63 7.16
CA TRP A 85 1.96 20.26 6.37
C TRP A 85 2.82 21.50 6.10
N THR A 86 3.97 21.57 6.77
CA THR A 86 4.94 22.66 6.59
C THR A 86 5.88 22.37 5.42
N GLU A 87 6.53 23.42 4.90
CA GLU A 87 7.59 23.29 3.89
C GLU A 87 8.70 22.32 4.33
N ASP A 88 9.06 22.34 5.62
CA ASP A 88 10.04 21.40 6.20
C ASP A 88 9.56 19.94 6.14
N HIS A 89 8.28 19.68 6.39
CA HIS A 89 7.72 18.34 6.26
C HIS A 89 7.78 17.88 4.80
N ILE A 90 7.34 18.72 3.87
CA ILE A 90 7.37 18.44 2.43
C ILE A 90 8.80 18.13 1.97
N ALA A 91 9.76 18.99 2.29
CA ALA A 91 11.15 18.83 1.93
C ALA A 91 11.78 17.55 2.51
N ARG A 92 11.49 17.23 3.77
CA ARG A 92 11.99 16.00 4.42
C ARG A 92 11.44 14.75 3.75
N LEU A 93 10.16 14.73 3.37
CA LEU A 93 9.55 13.60 2.68
C LEU A 93 10.14 13.40 1.29
N GLU A 94 10.25 14.47 0.51
CA GLU A 94 10.83 14.42 -0.83
C GLU A 94 12.29 13.97 -0.78
N ALA A 95 13.08 14.50 0.17
CA ALA A 95 14.45 14.06 0.38
C ALA A 95 14.54 12.57 0.77
N ALA A 96 13.57 12.05 1.55
CA ALA A 96 13.51 10.63 1.86
C ALA A 96 13.24 9.77 0.62
N ALA A 97 12.35 10.21 -0.27
CA ALA A 97 12.08 9.53 -1.53
C ALA A 97 13.29 9.57 -2.48
N ILE A 98 13.98 10.69 -2.59
CA ILE A 98 15.23 10.77 -3.36
C ILE A 98 16.28 9.79 -2.80
N ARG A 99 16.42 9.70 -1.47
CA ARG A 99 17.32 8.70 -0.84
C ARG A 99 16.89 7.25 -1.11
N ALA A 100 15.58 7.00 -1.23
CA ALA A 100 15.03 5.71 -1.66
C ALA A 100 15.19 5.46 -3.18
N GLY A 101 15.74 6.43 -3.91
CA GLY A 101 16.07 6.34 -5.33
C GLY A 101 15.03 6.92 -6.26
N SER A 102 13.98 7.60 -5.78
CA SER A 102 13.07 8.36 -6.64
C SER A 102 13.80 9.53 -7.31
N SER A 103 13.35 9.91 -8.50
CA SER A 103 13.77 11.15 -9.17
C SER A 103 12.79 12.29 -8.85
N GLN A 104 13.17 13.53 -9.20
CA GLN A 104 12.24 14.66 -9.12
C GLN A 104 11.00 14.49 -10.02
N ALA A 105 11.17 13.83 -11.17
CA ALA A 105 10.06 13.49 -12.06
C ALA A 105 9.11 12.47 -11.43
N ASP A 106 9.63 11.50 -10.67
CA ASP A 106 8.80 10.52 -9.95
C ASP A 106 7.95 11.22 -8.87
N ILE A 107 8.56 12.14 -8.12
CA ILE A 107 7.87 12.94 -7.07
C ILE A 107 6.81 13.86 -7.70
N ALA A 108 7.11 14.49 -8.83
CA ALA A 108 6.12 15.31 -9.56
C ALA A 108 4.92 14.48 -10.06
N GLY A 109 5.11 13.17 -10.23
CA GLY A 109 4.07 12.21 -10.58
C GLY A 109 3.28 11.65 -9.40
N TRP A 110 3.50 12.13 -8.17
CA TRP A 110 2.74 11.70 -7.00
C TRP A 110 1.36 12.32 -6.92
N TYR A 111 0.42 11.51 -6.44
CA TYR A 111 -0.97 11.83 -6.18
C TYR A 111 -1.29 11.39 -4.77
N CYS A 112 -2.14 12.15 -4.09
CA CYS A 112 -2.52 11.87 -2.72
C CYS A 112 -3.98 12.21 -2.44
N ARG A 113 -4.51 11.57 -1.39
CA ARG A 113 -5.87 11.76 -0.90
C ARG A 113 -5.84 11.59 0.62
N SER A 114 -6.59 12.41 1.35
CA SER A 114 -6.67 12.35 2.83
C SER A 114 -7.70 11.36 3.37
N SER A 115 -8.52 10.78 2.48
CA SER A 115 -9.55 9.80 2.83
C SER A 115 -9.32 8.50 2.06
N SER A 116 -9.81 7.40 2.64
CA SER A 116 -9.76 6.08 2.02
C SER A 116 -10.63 6.01 0.75
N ILE A 117 -10.39 4.99 -0.07
CA ILE A 117 -11.11 4.73 -1.32
C ILE A 117 -11.80 3.37 -1.20
N PRO A 118 -13.13 3.28 -1.42
CA PRO A 118 -13.85 2.02 -1.45
C PRO A 118 -13.32 1.07 -2.52
N THR A 119 -13.33 -0.24 -2.27
CA THR A 119 -12.77 -1.23 -3.20
C THR A 119 -13.53 -1.38 -4.51
N ASP A 120 -14.78 -0.92 -4.59
CA ASP A 120 -15.56 -0.88 -5.84
C ASP A 120 -15.05 0.18 -6.85
N ARG A 121 -14.20 1.12 -6.41
CA ARG A 121 -13.51 2.10 -7.25
C ARG A 121 -12.22 1.59 -7.87
N LEU A 122 -11.76 0.39 -7.48
CA LEU A 122 -10.52 -0.18 -8.03
C LEU A 122 -10.72 -0.60 -9.48
N VAL A 123 -9.88 -0.10 -10.38
CA VAL A 123 -9.95 -0.45 -11.82
C VAL A 123 -9.38 -1.84 -12.07
N ALA A 124 -8.23 -2.12 -11.45
CA ALA A 124 -7.55 -3.41 -11.57
C ALA A 124 -6.62 -3.63 -10.37
N VAL A 125 -6.40 -4.90 -10.03
CA VAL A 125 -5.34 -5.31 -9.11
C VAL A 125 -4.44 -6.28 -9.85
N GLU A 126 -3.14 -6.06 -9.72
CA GLU A 126 -2.11 -6.91 -10.29
C GLU A 126 -1.08 -7.27 -9.23
N THR A 127 -0.47 -8.44 -9.37
CA THR A 127 0.56 -8.91 -8.46
C THR A 127 1.82 -9.32 -9.22
N ARG A 128 2.97 -9.13 -8.59
CA ARG A 128 4.27 -9.52 -9.14
C ARG A 128 5.06 -10.28 -8.10
N SER A 129 5.52 -11.48 -8.46
CA SER A 129 6.47 -12.25 -7.64
C SER A 129 7.92 -11.89 -7.98
N TRP A 130 8.83 -12.19 -7.06
CA TRP A 130 10.27 -12.00 -7.29
C TRP A 130 10.81 -12.89 -8.42
N SER A 131 10.34 -14.12 -8.50
CA SER A 131 10.83 -15.12 -9.47
C SER A 131 10.39 -14.83 -10.91
N ASN A 132 9.16 -14.38 -11.12
CA ASN A 132 8.61 -14.14 -12.46
C ASN A 132 8.80 -12.70 -12.93
N LYS A 133 8.86 -11.72 -12.00
CA LYS A 133 9.02 -10.27 -12.27
C LYS A 133 7.99 -9.65 -13.24
N SER A 134 7.00 -10.41 -13.69
CA SER A 134 5.87 -9.93 -14.49
C SER A 134 4.68 -9.58 -13.61
N TRP A 135 3.96 -8.52 -13.99
CA TRP A 135 2.68 -8.17 -13.38
C TRP A 135 1.60 -9.09 -13.97
N LYS A 136 0.81 -9.70 -13.09
CA LYS A 136 -0.31 -10.56 -13.46
C LYS A 136 -1.61 -10.08 -12.81
N PRO A 137 -2.75 -10.10 -13.52
CA PRO A 137 -4.03 -9.76 -12.94
C PRO A 137 -4.36 -10.61 -11.70
N PHE A 138 -4.96 -9.98 -10.70
CA PHE A 138 -5.56 -10.62 -9.53
C PHE A 138 -7.07 -10.41 -9.58
N PRO A 139 -7.88 -11.48 -9.44
CA PRO A 139 -9.33 -11.37 -9.53
C PRO A 139 -9.92 -10.70 -8.28
N LEU A 140 -10.74 -9.67 -8.48
CA LEU A 140 -11.50 -8.98 -7.42
C LEU A 140 -12.84 -9.67 -7.15
N ALA A 141 -12.84 -10.98 -6.89
CA ALA A 141 -14.05 -11.73 -6.54
C ALA A 141 -14.41 -11.55 -5.05
N ALA A 142 -15.70 -11.68 -4.71
CA ALA A 142 -16.19 -11.49 -3.34
C ALA A 142 -15.61 -12.49 -2.33
N ASP A 143 -15.13 -13.64 -2.78
CA ASP A 143 -14.61 -14.76 -1.99
C ASP A 143 -13.08 -14.90 -2.04
N CYS A 144 -12.37 -13.86 -2.51
CA CYS A 144 -10.91 -13.91 -2.62
C CYS A 144 -10.18 -13.89 -1.27
N VAL A 145 -10.81 -13.37 -0.21
CA VAL A 145 -10.25 -13.31 1.14
C VAL A 145 -10.52 -14.62 1.88
N ILE A 146 -9.45 -15.26 2.32
CA ILE A 146 -9.47 -16.46 3.16
C ILE A 146 -8.94 -16.14 4.56
N TYR A 147 -9.30 -16.95 5.55
CA TYR A 147 -8.85 -16.75 6.93
C TYR A 147 -8.11 -17.97 7.46
N ALA A 148 -7.11 -17.71 8.29
CA ALA A 148 -6.44 -18.72 9.10
C ALA A 148 -6.48 -18.31 10.57
N ARG A 149 -6.48 -19.30 11.45
CA ARG A 149 -6.46 -19.10 12.90
C ARG A 149 -5.37 -19.97 13.51
N GLN A 150 -4.53 -19.36 14.34
CA GLN A 150 -3.59 -20.05 15.22
C GLN A 150 -3.77 -19.47 16.62
N ASP A 151 -4.17 -20.32 17.57
CA ASP A 151 -4.55 -19.93 18.92
C ASP A 151 -5.63 -18.81 18.95
N HIS A 152 -5.27 -17.65 19.51
CA HIS A 152 -6.11 -16.46 19.61
C HIS A 152 -5.94 -15.49 18.44
N LYS A 153 -5.04 -15.79 17.50
CA LYS A 153 -4.71 -14.90 16.40
C LYS A 153 -5.49 -15.27 15.13
N VAL A 154 -6.01 -14.25 14.47
CA VAL A 154 -6.73 -14.38 13.19
C VAL A 154 -5.93 -13.65 12.12
N ALA A 155 -5.61 -14.37 11.05
CA ALA A 155 -4.93 -13.83 9.88
C ALA A 155 -5.88 -13.83 8.69
N ALA A 156 -5.92 -12.72 7.95
CA ALA A 156 -6.55 -12.65 6.64
C ALA A 156 -5.52 -13.01 5.58
N GLY A 157 -5.97 -13.61 4.48
CA GLY A 157 -5.09 -14.04 3.41
C GLY A 157 -5.77 -14.08 2.05
N ILE A 158 -4.97 -14.33 1.03
CA ILE A 158 -5.39 -14.51 -0.36
C ILE A 158 -4.62 -15.67 -0.97
N ALA A 159 -5.23 -16.36 -1.93
CA ALA A 159 -4.57 -17.40 -2.72
C ALA A 159 -4.20 -16.86 -4.11
N ILE A 160 -2.93 -17.02 -4.51
CA ILE A 160 -2.44 -16.64 -5.83
C ILE A 160 -1.62 -17.80 -6.39
N GLU A 161 -2.05 -18.37 -7.52
CA GLU A 161 -1.36 -19.47 -8.20
C GLU A 161 -1.10 -20.68 -7.27
N GLY A 162 -2.08 -21.00 -6.40
CA GLY A 162 -1.98 -22.11 -5.43
C GLY A 162 -1.19 -21.79 -4.16
N VAL A 163 -0.52 -20.63 -4.08
CA VAL A 163 0.21 -20.18 -2.89
C VAL A 163 -0.70 -19.29 -2.04
N ARG A 164 -0.75 -19.53 -0.73
CA ARG A 164 -1.52 -18.73 0.23
C ARG A 164 -0.61 -17.72 0.92
N TYR A 165 -1.01 -16.45 0.89
CA TYR A 165 -0.33 -15.36 1.59
C TYR A 165 -1.24 -14.90 2.70
N PHE A 166 -0.80 -15.05 3.95
CA PHE A 166 -1.53 -14.58 5.13
C PHE A 166 -0.78 -13.46 5.82
N SER A 167 -1.53 -12.60 6.50
CA SER A 167 -0.98 -11.60 7.39
C SER A 167 -1.88 -11.34 8.59
N GLU A 168 -1.23 -11.03 9.70
CA GLU A 168 -1.87 -10.50 10.89
C GLU A 168 -1.84 -8.98 10.85
N ARG A 169 -2.92 -8.35 11.30
CA ARG A 169 -2.93 -6.92 11.60
C ARG A 169 -2.21 -6.72 12.94
N VAL A 170 -1.22 -5.85 12.94
CA VAL A 170 -0.44 -5.49 14.14
C VAL A 170 -0.68 -4.04 14.45
N GLU A 171 -1.11 -3.72 15.66
CA GLU A 171 -1.24 -2.34 16.11
C GLU A 171 -0.05 -1.97 16.99
N HIS A 172 0.61 -0.85 16.67
CA HIS A 172 1.77 -0.39 17.40
C HIS A 172 1.29 0.31 18.70
N PRO A 173 1.64 -0.21 19.90
CA PRO A 173 1.04 0.24 21.15
C PRO A 173 1.27 1.73 21.49
N SER A 174 2.35 2.32 20.96
CA SER A 174 2.76 3.69 21.30
C SER A 174 2.00 4.79 20.57
N ASP A 175 1.43 4.50 19.39
CA ASP A 175 0.88 5.54 18.51
C ASP A 175 -0.29 5.07 17.63
N GLY A 176 -0.81 3.86 17.87
CA GLY A 176 -1.97 3.32 17.16
C GLY A 176 -1.73 3.07 15.67
N ARG A 177 -0.46 3.09 15.21
CA ARG A 177 -0.13 2.75 13.82
C ARG A 177 -0.48 1.31 13.53
N ARG A 178 -1.16 1.08 12.40
CA ARG A 178 -1.46 -0.27 11.92
C ARG A 178 -0.39 -0.75 10.96
N GLY A 179 0.25 -1.85 11.30
CA GLY A 179 1.14 -2.63 10.47
C GLY A 179 0.54 -3.99 10.12
N TYR A 180 1.26 -4.74 9.28
CA TYR A 180 0.87 -6.06 8.83
C TYR A 180 2.09 -6.98 8.90
N ALA A 181 1.99 -8.08 9.64
CA ALA A 181 3.04 -9.06 9.78
C ALA A 181 2.69 -10.31 8.98
N THR A 182 3.64 -10.85 8.20
CA THR A 182 3.39 -12.08 7.45
C THR A 182 3.14 -13.25 8.39
N PHE A 183 2.11 -14.01 8.09
CA PHE A 183 1.65 -15.15 8.87
C PHE A 183 1.84 -16.42 8.06
N ARG A 184 2.38 -17.47 8.67
CA ARG A 184 2.43 -18.81 8.08
C ARG A 184 1.49 -19.70 8.86
N ALA A 185 0.38 -20.06 8.24
CA ALA A 185 -0.44 -21.15 8.74
C ALA A 185 0.30 -22.46 8.41
N GLU A 186 0.68 -23.22 9.43
CA GLU A 186 1.15 -24.60 9.29
C GLU A 186 0.02 -25.54 8.84
#